data_AF-A0A316GFP7-F1
#
_entry.id   AF-A0A316GFP7-F1
#
_cell.length_a   1.000
_cell.length_b   1.000
_cell.length_c   1.000
_cell.angle_alpha   90.00
_cell.angle_beta   90.00
_cell.angle_gamma   90.00
#
_symmetry.space_group_name_H-M   'P 1'
#
loop_
_entity.id
_entity.type
_entity.pdbx_description
1 polymer ?
#
loop_
_entity_poly.entity_id
_entity_poly.type
_entity_poly.pdbx_seq_one_letter_code
_entity_poly.pdbx_strand_id
1 'polypeptide(L)'
;MSTGQTIQLILQSLVFLAWAILMYRTLFMLRRRAMEETGNAFPGPGQFITQVGRWLRAPEDRSDRSTLLFLTFVLFAMIATSALLGPPGAR
;
A
#
# COMPACT_ATOMS: atom_id res chain seq x y z
N MET A 1 -9.48 -9.50 -25.52
CA MET A 1 -9.35 -9.79 -24.07
C MET A 1 -10.31 -10.90 -23.72
N SER A 2 -9.85 -11.94 -23.01
CA SER A 2 -10.74 -12.98 -22.51
C SER A 2 -11.54 -12.48 -21.30
N THR A 3 -12.71 -13.06 -21.03
CA THR A 3 -13.52 -12.76 -19.84
C THR A 3 -12.70 -12.90 -18.55
N GLY A 4 -11.81 -13.90 -18.50
CA GLY A 4 -10.89 -14.11 -17.36
C GLY A 4 -9.91 -12.96 -17.14
N GLN A 5 -9.34 -12.39 -18.22
CA GLN A 5 -8.46 -11.22 -18.13
C GLN A 5 -9.20 -9.98 -17.61
N THR A 6 -10.44 -9.76 -18.08
CA THR A 6 -11.27 -8.64 -17.60
C THR A 6 -11.57 -8.78 -16.11
N ILE A 7 -11.94 -9.99 -15.65
CA ILE A 7 -12.20 -10.26 -14.23
C ILE A 7 -10.94 -10.00 -13.39
N GLN A 8 -9.78 -10.46 -13.85
CA GLN A 8 -8.51 -10.26 -13.14
C GLN A 8 -8.16 -8.77 -13.01
N LEU A 9 -8.33 -7.98 -14.07
CA LEU A 9 -8.06 -6.54 -14.04
C LEU A 9 -9.00 -5.79 -13.08
N ILE A 10 -10.29 -6.17 -13.06
CA ILE A 10 -11.26 -5.59 -12.12
C ILE A 10 -10.86 -5.93 -10.69
N LEU A 11 -10.57 -7.20 -10.41
CA LEU A 11 -10.14 -7.64 -9.08
C LEU A 11 -8.86 -6.92 -8.64
N GLN A 12 -7.87 -6.82 -9.53
CA GLN A 12 -6.60 -6.13 -9.26
C GLN A 12 -6.84 -4.65 -8.96
N SER A 13 -7.73 -4.00 -9.70
CA SER A 13 -8.09 -2.59 -9.48
C SER A 13 -8.77 -2.38 -8.13
N LEU A 14 -9.65 -3.28 -7.72
CA LEU A 14 -10.30 -3.23 -6.40
C LEU A 14 -9.31 -3.44 -5.25
N VAL A 15 -8.42 -4.43 -5.37
CA VAL A 15 -7.36 -4.66 -4.38
C VAL A 15 -6.41 -3.47 -4.31
N PHE A 16 -6.07 -2.88 -5.47
CA PHE A 16 -5.23 -1.68 -5.54
C PHE A 16 -5.90 -0.48 -4.88
N LEU A 17 -7.19 -0.26 -5.10
CA LEU A 17 -7.95 0.81 -4.43
C LEU A 17 -7.98 0.61 -2.91
N ALA A 18 -8.25 -0.61 -2.43
CA ALA A 18 -8.24 -0.92 -1.01
C ALA A 18 -6.85 -0.66 -0.38
N TRP A 19 -5.79 -1.10 -1.06
CA TRP A 19 -4.41 -0.83 -0.65
C TRP A 19 -4.10 0.67 -0.64
N ALA A 20 -4.49 1.41 -1.70
CA ALA A 20 -4.24 2.83 -1.82
C ALA A 20 -4.92 3.61 -0.69
N ILE A 21 -6.19 3.29 -0.37
CA ILE A 21 -6.93 3.91 0.73
C ILE A 21 -6.17 3.70 2.06
N LEU A 22 -5.73 2.47 2.34
CA LEU A 22 -4.97 2.15 3.55
C LEU A 22 -3.60 2.86 3.59
N MET A 23 -2.92 2.93 2.46
CA MET A 23 -1.66 3.65 2.33
C MET A 23 -1.85 5.14 2.61
N TYR A 24 -2.84 5.79 1.98
CA TYR A 24 -3.16 7.18 2.23
C TYR A 24 -3.51 7.41 3.71
N ARG A 25 -4.38 6.57 4.30
CA ARG A 25 -4.70 6.66 5.73
C ARG A 25 -3.45 6.61 6.60
N THR A 26 -2.50 5.73 6.28
CA THR A 26 -1.23 5.61 7.00
C THR A 26 -0.37 6.86 6.83
N LEU A 27 -0.22 7.38 5.61
CA LEU A 27 0.54 8.61 5.34
C LEU A 27 -0.06 9.83 6.06
N PHE A 28 -1.39 9.99 6.03
CA PHE A 28 -2.07 11.08 6.73
C PHE A 28 -1.96 10.94 8.25
N MET A 29 -2.03 9.71 8.78
CA MET A 29 -1.81 9.45 10.20
C MET A 29 -0.39 9.85 10.63
N LEU A 30 0.63 9.45 9.87
CA LEU A 30 2.04 9.81 10.11
C LEU A 30 2.25 11.33 10.05
N ARG A 31 1.65 11.98 9.05
CA ARG A 31 1.68 13.45 8.92
C ARG A 31 1.04 14.12 10.13
N ARG A 32 -0.11 13.63 10.60
CA ARG A 32 -0.81 14.18 11.75
C ARG A 32 0.04 14.04 13.03
N ARG A 33 0.62 12.86 13.26
CA ARG A 33 1.56 12.62 14.37
C ARG A 33 2.77 13.57 14.32
N ALA A 34 3.35 13.77 13.13
CA ALA A 34 4.46 14.70 12.97
C ALA A 34 4.07 16.17 13.26
N MET A 35 2.88 16.60 12.84
CA MET A 35 2.35 17.94 13.13
C MET A 35 2.09 18.14 14.63
N GLU A 36 1.49 17.15 15.29
CA GLU A 36 1.24 17.17 16.74
C GLU A 36 2.55 17.30 17.54
N GLU A 37 3.65 16.69 17.07
CA GLU A 37 4.95 16.76 17.74
C GLU A 37 5.77 18.02 17.44
N THR A 38 5.76 18.51 16.19
CA THR A 38 6.60 19.66 15.80
C THR A 38 5.89 21.01 15.82
N GLY A 39 4.55 21.04 15.89
CA GLY A 39 3.76 22.28 15.76
C GLY A 39 3.81 22.89 14.35
N ASN A 40 4.51 22.27 13.40
CA ASN A 40 4.66 22.75 12.04
C ASN A 40 3.61 22.12 11.12
N ALA A 41 2.90 22.95 10.35
CA ALA A 41 1.90 22.49 9.36
C ALA A 41 2.52 21.71 8.18
N PHE A 42 3.83 21.85 7.97
CA PHE A 42 4.62 21.06 7.02
C PHE A 42 5.89 20.54 7.71
N PRO A 43 5.79 19.42 8.45
CA PRO A 43 6.98 18.79 9.02
C PRO A 43 7.89 18.32 7.90
N GLY A 44 9.19 18.59 8.01
CA GLY A 44 10.18 18.25 6.99
C GLY A 44 10.32 16.73 6.76
N PRO A 45 10.92 16.31 5.63
CA PRO A 45 11.04 14.89 5.26
C PRO A 45 11.78 14.04 6.31
N GLY A 46 12.73 14.62 7.06
CA GLY A 46 13.40 13.92 8.17
C GLY A 46 12.45 13.51 9.30
N GLN A 47 11.48 14.36 9.64
CA GLN A 47 10.48 14.05 10.67
C GLN A 47 9.52 12.96 10.23
N PHE A 48 9.14 12.97 8.96
CA PHE A 48 8.34 11.90 8.36
C PHE A 48 9.04 10.54 8.47
N ILE A 49 10.33 10.46 8.14
CA ILE A 49 11.12 9.21 8.24
C ILE A 49 11.20 8.73 9.70
N THR A 50 11.40 9.64 10.66
CA THR A 50 11.38 9.30 12.09
C THR A 50 10.03 8.71 12.52
N GLN A 51 8.91 9.30 12.07
CA GLN A 51 7.57 8.77 12.36
C GLN A 51 7.32 7.42 11.70
N VAL A 52 7.78 7.22 10.45
CA VAL A 52 7.71 5.92 9.78
C VAL A 52 8.47 4.86 10.58
N GLY A 53 9.68 5.18 11.04
CA GLY A 53 10.48 4.28 11.87
C GLY A 53 9.80 3.93 13.20
N ARG A 54 9.07 4.89 13.79
CA ARG A 54 8.27 4.65 15.00
C ARG A 54 7.05 3.77 14.72
N TRP A 55 6.30 4.06 13.65
CA TRP A 55 5.16 3.24 13.19
C TRP A 55 5.58 1.79 12.85
N LEU A 56 6.76 1.60 12.28
CA LEU A 56 7.33 0.26 12.04
C LEU A 56 7.68 -0.51 13.32
N ARG A 57 7.77 0.14 14.48
CA ARG A 57 8.06 -0.51 15.77
C ARG A 57 6.86 -0.54 16.72
N ALA A 58 5.89 0.35 16.53
CA ALA A 58 4.72 0.49 17.38
C ALA A 58 3.83 -0.79 17.32
N PRO A 59 3.54 -1.43 18.47
CA PRO A 59 2.71 -2.64 18.50
C PRO A 59 1.24 -2.37 18.22
N GLU A 60 0.75 -1.17 18.53
CA GLU A 60 -0.63 -0.71 18.27
C GLU A 60 -0.98 -0.66 16.78
N ASP A 61 -0.01 -0.35 15.92
CA ASP A 61 -0.20 -0.24 14.46
C ASP A 61 0.02 -1.59 13.74
N ARG A 62 0.21 -2.70 14.47
CA ARG A 62 0.51 -4.02 13.87
C ARG A 62 -0.56 -4.53 12.91
N SER A 63 -1.84 -4.33 13.25
CA SER A 63 -2.97 -4.79 12.42
C SER A 63 -3.02 -4.06 11.08
N ASP A 64 -2.93 -2.73 11.11
CA ASP A 64 -2.94 -1.88 9.92
C ASP A 64 -1.73 -2.17 9.03
N ARG A 65 -0.55 -2.30 9.64
CA ARG A 65 0.68 -2.68 8.93
C ARG A 65 0.58 -4.07 8.31
N SER A 66 0.06 -5.06 9.04
CA SER A 66 -0.13 -6.43 8.52
C SER A 66 -1.06 -6.44 7.32
N THR A 67 -2.16 -5.68 7.40
CA THR A 67 -3.13 -5.54 6.29
C THR A 67 -2.49 -4.88 5.08
N LEU A 68 -1.72 -3.81 5.27
CA LEU A 68 -0.98 -3.14 4.20
C LEU A 68 0.05 -4.05 3.54
N LEU A 69 0.84 -4.78 4.34
CA LEU A 69 1.83 -5.74 3.84
C LEU A 69 1.16 -6.89 3.10
N PHE A 70 0.05 -7.42 3.62
CA PHE A 70 -0.73 -8.45 2.97
C PHE A 70 -1.27 -7.98 1.61
N LEU A 71 -1.90 -6.81 1.55
CA LEU A 71 -2.40 -6.25 0.29
C LEU A 71 -1.28 -5.96 -0.70
N THR A 72 -0.13 -5.49 -0.21
CA THR A 72 1.08 -5.29 -1.03
C THR A 72 1.52 -6.62 -1.62
N PHE A 73 1.66 -7.66 -0.80
CA PHE A 73 2.02 -9.00 -1.24
C PHE A 73 1.02 -9.55 -2.27
N VAL A 74 -0.29 -9.42 -2.02
CA VAL A 74 -1.34 -9.84 -2.95
C VAL A 74 -1.22 -9.10 -4.28
N LEU A 75 -1.03 -7.77 -4.27
CA LEU A 75 -0.84 -7.00 -5.50
C LEU A 75 0.38 -7.47 -6.30
N PHE A 76 1.52 -7.67 -5.63
CA PHE A 76 2.72 -8.21 -6.29
C PHE A 76 2.48 -9.61 -6.86
N ALA A 77 1.80 -10.49 -6.12
CA ALA A 77 1.45 -11.83 -6.59
C ALA A 77 0.52 -11.76 -7.81
N MET A 78 -0.48 -10.87 -7.82
CA MET A 78 -1.37 -10.64 -8.96
C MET A 78 -0.62 -10.11 -10.18
N ILE A 79 0.28 -9.13 -10.00
CA ILE A 79 1.11 -8.57 -11.07
C ILE A 79 2.06 -9.62 -11.64
N ALA A 80 2.74 -10.38 -10.77
CA ALA A 80 3.65 -11.44 -11.18
C ALA A 80 2.90 -12.55 -11.93
N THR A 81 1.71 -12.92 -11.45
CA THR A 81 0.85 -13.89 -12.13
C THR A 81 0.42 -13.38 -13.51
N SER A 82 0.03 -12.11 -13.63
CA SER A 82 -0.27 -11.48 -14.93
C SER A 82 0.93 -11.47 -15.88
N ALA A 83 2.15 -11.20 -15.36
CA ALA A 83 3.37 -11.15 -16.15
C ALA A 83 3.83 -12.54 -16.60
N LEU A 84 3.74 -13.54 -15.73
CA LEU A 84 4.14 -14.93 -16.00
C LEU A 84 3.13 -15.66 -16.90
N LEU A 85 1.83 -15.38 -16.75
CA LEU A 85 0.75 -15.88 -17.60
C LEU A 85 0.49 -14.98 -18.83
N GLY A 86 1.49 -14.17 -19.23
CA GLY A 86 1.44 -13.30 -20.41
C GLY A 86 0.89 -14.00 -21.66
N PRO A 87 0.36 -13.24 -22.63
CA PRO A 87 -0.60 -13.70 -23.63
C PRO A 87 -0.16 -15.00 -24.31
N PRO A 88 -1.08 -15.95 -24.55
CA PRO A 88 -0.79 -17.14 -25.35
C PRO A 88 -0.43 -16.67 -26.77
N GLY A 89 0.86 -16.53 -27.05
CA GLY A 89 1.38 -15.96 -28.30
C GLY A 89 2.75 -15.26 -28.20
N ALA A 90 3.36 -15.12 -27.01
CA ALA A 90 4.72 -14.58 -26.86
C ALA A 90 5.80 -15.66 -26.62
N ARG A 91 5.52 -16.92 -26.97
CA ARG A 91 6.49 -18.03 -26.95
C ARG A 91 6.32 -18.87 -28.20
#